data_AF-A0A2Z4LUC5-F1
#
_entry.id   AF-A0A2Z4LUC5-F1
#
_cell.length_a   1.000
_cell.length_b   1.000
_cell.length_c   1.000
_cell.angle_alpha   90.00
_cell.angle_beta   90.00
_cell.angle_gamma   90.00
#
_symmetry.space_group_name_H-M   'P 1'
#
loop_
_entity.id
_entity.type
_entity.pdbx_description
1 polymer ?
#
loop_
_entity_poly.entity_id
_entity_poly.type
_entity_poly.pdbx_seq_one_letter_code
_entity_poly.pdbx_strand_id
1 'polypeptide(L)'
;MPVKIRLQRHGKKGKPFYWVVAADSRSKRDGKYLEKLGTYNPNTNPATINLDIDGSVKWLNNGAQPTDTARAILSYKGVLLKHHLLGGVRKGALTEEQVEEKFKAWVEEKEKAIADKVGGLDKERAEARAKALEAEKEFSDKRAAAALPEEEAAEELPETEVAGDATEEMEAVEEAPEMPEEAPAAPEMKEEKTSKEEE
;
A
#
# COMPACT_ATOMS: atom_id res chain seq x y z
N MET A 1 30.33 -16.17 -13.17
CA MET A 1 29.67 -14.91 -13.57
C MET A 1 29.60 -14.00 -12.36
N PRO A 2 29.46 -12.66 -12.53
CA PRO A 2 29.25 -11.77 -11.40
C PRO A 2 27.83 -11.97 -10.82
N VAL A 3 27.76 -12.30 -9.54
CA VAL A 3 26.53 -12.15 -8.76
C VAL A 3 26.22 -10.66 -8.65
N LYS A 4 24.95 -10.28 -8.77
CA LYS A 4 24.48 -8.91 -8.62
C LYS A 4 23.45 -8.79 -7.50
N ILE A 5 23.59 -7.76 -6.68
CA ILE A 5 22.53 -7.35 -5.74
C ILE A 5 21.58 -6.44 -6.53
N ARG A 6 20.33 -6.87 -6.66
CA ARG A 6 19.34 -6.25 -7.56
C ARG A 6 17.93 -6.25 -6.95
N LEU A 7 17.05 -5.45 -7.53
CA LEU A 7 15.64 -5.38 -7.15
C LEU A 7 14.78 -6.34 -7.98
N GLN A 8 13.95 -7.15 -7.32
CA GLN A 8 12.90 -7.96 -7.95
C GLN A 8 11.53 -7.38 -7.63
N ARG A 9 10.65 -7.24 -8.64
CA ARG A 9 9.38 -6.53 -8.53
C ARG A 9 8.25 -7.47 -8.10
N HIS A 10 7.93 -7.47 -6.81
CA HIS A 10 6.85 -8.24 -6.20
C HIS A 10 5.72 -7.28 -5.77
N GLY A 11 4.85 -6.88 -6.70
CA GLY A 11 3.73 -5.96 -6.41
C GLY A 11 2.78 -5.75 -7.58
N LYS A 12 1.57 -5.24 -7.29
CA LYS A 12 0.48 -5.10 -8.28
C LYS A 12 0.68 -3.95 -9.28
N LYS A 13 -0.19 -3.82 -10.28
CA LYS A 13 -0.24 -2.65 -11.17
C LYS A 13 -0.46 -1.39 -10.31
N GLY A 14 0.24 -0.29 -10.62
CA GLY A 14 0.17 0.98 -9.87
C GLY A 14 0.83 1.01 -8.48
N LYS A 15 1.04 -0.13 -7.80
CA LYS A 15 1.70 -0.19 -6.48
C LYS A 15 2.90 -1.16 -6.48
N PRO A 16 4.09 -0.73 -6.93
CA PRO A 16 5.28 -1.56 -6.99
C PRO A 16 5.89 -1.75 -5.60
N PHE A 17 6.24 -2.98 -5.24
CA PHE A 17 7.03 -3.32 -4.06
C PHE A 17 8.19 -4.20 -4.51
N TYR A 18 9.34 -4.09 -3.85
CA TYR A 18 10.58 -4.70 -4.30
C TYR A 18 11.20 -5.58 -3.21
N TRP A 19 11.83 -6.68 -3.63
CA TRP A 19 12.76 -7.43 -2.79
C TRP A 19 14.19 -7.03 -3.18
N VAL A 20 15.08 -6.91 -2.19
CA VAL A 20 16.52 -6.73 -2.39
C VAL A 20 17.15 -8.12 -2.36
N VAL A 21 17.81 -8.52 -3.45
CA VAL A 21 18.10 -9.94 -3.69
C VAL A 21 19.46 -10.14 -4.35
N ALA A 22 20.26 -11.08 -3.85
CA ALA A 22 21.47 -11.56 -4.49
C ALA A 22 21.12 -12.64 -5.52
N ALA A 23 21.51 -12.44 -6.78
CA ALA A 23 21.22 -13.38 -7.87
C ALA A 23 22.27 -13.29 -8.99
N ASP A 24 22.36 -14.31 -9.85
CA ASP A 24 23.22 -14.23 -11.03
C ASP A 24 22.75 -13.17 -12.02
N SER A 25 23.72 -12.48 -12.63
CA SER A 25 23.54 -11.56 -13.75
C SER A 25 22.65 -12.05 -14.91
N ARG A 26 22.68 -13.33 -15.29
CA ARG A 26 21.87 -13.91 -16.41
C ARG A 26 20.45 -14.30 -16.01
N SER A 27 20.13 -14.45 -14.72
CA SER A 27 18.78 -14.83 -14.29
C SER A 27 17.75 -13.76 -14.72
N LYS A 28 16.56 -14.18 -15.21
CA LYS A 28 15.42 -13.25 -15.44
C LYS A 28 15.15 -12.38 -14.21
N ARG A 29 14.64 -11.15 -14.38
CA ARG A 29 14.44 -10.16 -13.28
C ARG A 29 13.76 -10.80 -12.08
N ASP A 30 12.52 -11.24 -12.25
CA ASP A 30 11.70 -11.87 -11.20
C ASP A 30 11.79 -13.40 -11.36
N GLY A 31 12.99 -13.93 -11.12
CA GLY A 31 13.33 -15.35 -11.28
C GLY A 31 14.20 -15.87 -10.14
N LYS A 32 14.71 -17.10 -10.29
CA LYS A 32 15.54 -17.76 -9.26
C LYS A 32 16.69 -16.86 -8.82
N TYR A 33 16.76 -16.68 -7.50
CA TYR A 33 17.80 -15.96 -6.79
C TYR A 33 18.62 -16.91 -5.91
N LEU A 34 19.66 -16.37 -5.26
CA LEU A 34 20.49 -17.08 -4.30
C LEU A 34 19.99 -16.80 -2.88
N GLU A 35 19.87 -15.51 -2.52
CA GLU A 35 19.51 -15.09 -1.16
C GLU A 35 18.71 -13.78 -1.17
N LYS A 36 17.69 -13.68 -0.31
CA LYS A 36 16.85 -12.48 -0.16
C LYS A 36 17.37 -11.65 1.01
N LEU A 37 18.04 -10.54 0.68
CA LEU A 37 18.67 -9.64 1.64
C LEU A 37 17.67 -8.69 2.31
N GLY A 38 16.53 -8.40 1.68
CA GLY A 38 15.56 -7.47 2.25
C GLY A 38 14.38 -7.12 1.35
N THR A 39 13.70 -6.02 1.70
CA THR A 39 12.55 -5.45 0.99
C THR A 39 12.62 -3.92 0.93
N TYR A 40 12.01 -3.36 -0.11
CA TYR A 40 11.94 -1.93 -0.37
C TYR A 40 10.54 -1.55 -0.84
N ASN A 41 9.91 -0.62 -0.13
CA ASN A 41 8.57 -0.11 -0.38
C ASN A 41 8.61 1.39 -0.72
N PRO A 42 8.54 1.79 -2.00
CA PRO A 42 8.48 3.20 -2.40
C PRO A 42 7.08 3.83 -2.25
N ASN A 43 6.04 3.06 -1.86
CA ASN A 43 4.67 3.58 -1.76
C ASN A 43 4.39 4.31 -0.44
N THR A 44 5.36 4.33 0.49
CA THR A 44 5.29 5.07 1.75
C THR A 44 6.22 6.27 1.71
N ASN A 45 5.87 7.33 2.43
CA ASN A 45 6.77 8.45 2.67
C ASN A 45 6.97 8.63 4.19
N PRO A 46 8.19 8.42 4.74
CA PRO A 46 9.40 7.92 4.06
C PRO A 46 9.27 6.47 3.53
N ALA A 47 10.12 6.10 2.57
CA ALA A 47 10.10 4.78 1.93
C ALA A 47 10.57 3.68 2.88
N THR A 48 9.75 2.65 3.14
CA THR A 48 10.12 1.57 4.06
C THR A 48 11.23 0.70 3.44
N ILE A 49 12.37 0.59 4.14
CA ILE A 49 13.47 -0.31 3.80
C ILE A 49 13.72 -1.22 5.00
N ASN A 50 13.56 -2.53 4.78
CA ASN A 50 13.99 -3.59 5.70
C ASN A 50 15.10 -4.38 5.01
N LEU A 51 16.23 -4.59 5.68
CA LEU A 51 17.45 -5.10 5.06
C LEU A 51 18.31 -5.79 6.12
N ASP A 52 18.70 -7.04 5.86
CA ASP A 52 19.78 -7.70 6.58
C ASP A 52 21.12 -7.03 6.19
N ILE A 53 21.73 -6.37 7.17
CA ILE A 53 22.99 -5.65 7.01
C ILE A 53 24.14 -6.63 6.84
N ASP A 54 24.20 -7.70 7.63
CA ASP A 54 25.36 -8.58 7.70
C ASP A 54 25.37 -9.61 6.57
N GLY A 55 24.21 -10.15 6.19
CA GLY A 55 24.05 -10.89 4.93
C GLY A 55 24.41 -10.02 3.72
N SER A 56 23.98 -8.76 3.68
CA SER A 56 24.36 -7.84 2.58
C SER A 56 25.87 -7.56 2.54
N VAL A 57 26.51 -7.33 3.69
CA VAL A 57 27.97 -7.15 3.80
C VAL A 57 28.71 -8.41 3.33
N LYS A 58 28.25 -9.60 3.73
CA LYS A 58 28.81 -10.90 3.31
C LYS A 58 28.78 -11.07 1.78
N TRP A 59 27.70 -10.69 1.11
CA TRP A 59 27.62 -10.74 -0.35
C TRP A 59 28.54 -9.72 -1.04
N LEU A 60 28.69 -8.51 -0.48
CA LEU A 60 29.65 -7.51 -0.99
C LEU A 60 31.11 -7.98 -0.84
N ASN A 61 31.47 -8.57 0.32
CA ASN A 61 32.77 -9.19 0.56
C ASN A 61 33.05 -10.33 -0.43
N ASN A 62 32.03 -11.08 -0.82
CA ASN A 62 32.09 -12.12 -1.86
C ASN A 62 32.10 -11.55 -3.31
N GLY A 63 32.24 -10.23 -3.47
CA GLY A 63 32.38 -9.54 -4.76
C GLY A 63 31.07 -9.23 -5.50
N ALA A 64 29.89 -9.42 -4.87
CA ALA A 64 28.61 -9.17 -5.53
C ALA A 64 28.43 -7.68 -5.89
N GLN A 65 28.03 -7.42 -7.13
CA GLN A 65 27.96 -6.06 -7.67
C GLN A 65 26.55 -5.46 -7.55
N PRO A 66 26.32 -4.41 -6.75
CA PRO A 66 25.00 -3.79 -6.62
C PRO A 66 24.63 -2.99 -7.87
N THR A 67 23.39 -3.16 -8.34
CA THR A 67 22.76 -2.25 -9.33
C THR A 67 22.53 -0.87 -8.72
N ASP A 68 22.43 0.18 -9.53
CA ASP A 68 22.46 1.57 -9.06
C ASP A 68 21.46 1.91 -7.93
N THR A 69 20.16 1.66 -8.13
CA THR A 69 19.13 1.84 -7.10
C THR A 69 19.35 0.97 -5.86
N ALA A 70 19.93 -0.23 -6.04
CA ALA A 70 20.30 -1.09 -4.91
C ALA A 70 21.48 -0.48 -4.13
N ARG A 71 22.50 0.08 -4.82
CA ARG A 71 23.61 0.80 -4.19
C ARG A 71 23.10 1.99 -3.36
N ALA A 72 22.12 2.74 -3.85
CA ALA A 72 21.47 3.81 -3.10
C ALA A 72 20.80 3.30 -1.80
N ILE A 73 20.06 2.19 -1.87
CA ILE A 73 19.41 1.57 -0.70
C ILE A 73 20.45 1.02 0.30
N LEU A 74 21.50 0.33 -0.18
CA LEU A 74 22.61 -0.18 0.64
C LEU A 74 23.41 0.97 1.30
N SER A 75 23.52 2.12 0.63
CA SER A 75 24.12 3.33 1.19
C SER A 75 23.25 3.94 2.29
N TYR A 76 21.95 4.10 2.02
CA TYR A 76 20.98 4.68 2.94
C TYR A 76 20.82 3.88 4.25
N LYS A 77 21.02 2.56 4.21
CA LYS A 77 21.07 1.68 5.40
C LYS A 77 22.49 1.38 5.91
N GLY A 78 23.51 2.06 5.41
CA GLY A 78 24.88 1.99 5.94
C GLY A 78 25.66 0.70 5.65
N VAL A 79 25.11 -0.24 4.88
CA VAL A 79 25.79 -1.51 4.50
C VAL A 79 27.11 -1.22 3.79
N LEU A 80 27.13 -0.22 2.90
CA LEU A 80 28.36 0.19 2.21
C LEU A 80 29.40 0.79 3.17
N LEU A 81 28.96 1.43 4.26
CA LEU A 81 29.84 1.94 5.32
C LEU A 81 30.43 0.79 6.14
N LYS A 82 29.61 -0.16 6.63
CA LYS A 82 30.11 -1.35 7.36
C LYS A 82 31.09 -2.15 6.50
N HIS A 83 30.78 -2.37 5.21
CA HIS A 83 31.68 -3.00 4.25
C HIS A 83 33.01 -2.23 4.06
N HIS A 84 32.97 -0.90 3.93
CA HIS A 84 34.19 -0.08 3.81
C HIS A 84 35.07 -0.15 5.07
N LEU A 85 34.47 -0.05 6.26
CA LEU A 85 35.16 -0.12 7.55
C LEU A 85 35.80 -1.50 7.79
N LEU A 86 35.12 -2.60 7.44
CA LEU A 86 35.69 -3.95 7.44
C LEU A 86 36.85 -4.09 6.43
N GLY A 87 36.83 -3.35 5.32
CA GLY A 87 37.96 -3.19 4.42
C GLY A 87 39.20 -2.51 5.06
N GLY A 88 39.01 -1.78 6.16
CA GLY A 88 40.07 -1.27 7.04
C GLY A 88 40.59 -2.32 8.03
N VAL A 89 39.70 -3.10 8.64
CA VAL A 89 40.07 -4.24 9.51
C VAL A 89 40.92 -5.26 8.75
N ARG A 90 40.54 -5.61 7.51
CA ARG A 90 41.31 -6.48 6.61
C ARG A 90 42.70 -5.94 6.22
N LYS A 91 43.01 -4.69 6.56
CA LYS A 91 44.32 -4.04 6.37
C LYS A 91 45.06 -3.75 7.68
N GLY A 92 44.52 -4.21 8.83
CA GLY A 92 45.08 -3.95 10.16
C GLY A 92 44.93 -2.51 10.66
N ALA A 93 44.09 -1.69 10.01
CA ALA A 93 43.96 -0.26 10.32
C ALA A 93 42.85 0.08 11.33
N LEU A 94 42.09 -0.92 11.79
CA LEU A 94 40.93 -0.77 12.68
C LEU A 94 40.62 -2.11 13.37
N THR A 95 40.07 -2.09 14.60
CA THR A 95 39.48 -3.29 15.23
C THR A 95 38.01 -3.46 14.82
N GLU A 96 37.45 -4.65 15.02
CA GLU A 96 36.03 -4.91 14.71
C GLU A 96 35.09 -4.12 15.63
N GLU A 97 35.41 -3.99 16.92
CA GLU A 97 34.69 -3.15 17.89
C GLU A 97 34.57 -1.70 17.39
N GLN A 98 35.68 -1.13 16.89
CA GLN A 98 35.72 0.21 16.32
C GLN A 98 34.97 0.34 14.99
N VAL A 99 34.66 -0.76 14.28
CA VAL A 99 33.69 -0.74 13.16
C VAL A 99 32.29 -0.55 13.71
N GLU A 100 31.93 -1.29 14.76
CA GLU A 100 30.57 -1.31 15.30
C GLU A 100 30.22 -0.01 16.02
N GLU A 101 31.13 0.58 16.79
CA GLU A 101 30.96 1.91 17.39
C GLU A 101 30.68 2.98 16.32
N LYS A 102 31.51 3.04 15.27
CA LYS A 102 31.38 4.02 14.18
C LYS A 102 30.12 3.79 13.35
N PHE A 103 29.76 2.52 13.12
CA PHE A 103 28.52 2.15 12.43
C PHE A 103 27.29 2.55 13.25
N LYS A 104 27.28 2.25 14.57
CA LYS A 104 26.18 2.61 15.47
C LYS A 104 25.99 4.12 15.57
N ALA A 105 27.07 4.88 15.77
CA ALA A 105 27.02 6.35 15.81
C ALA A 105 26.44 6.94 14.52
N TRP A 106 26.80 6.39 13.36
CA TRP A 106 26.24 6.77 12.06
C TRP A 106 24.76 6.40 11.93
N VAL A 107 24.34 5.21 12.39
CA VAL A 107 22.93 4.79 12.39
C VAL A 107 22.10 5.72 13.26
N GLU A 108 22.54 6.03 14.49
CA GLU A 108 21.85 6.96 15.38
C GLU A 108 21.73 8.37 14.77
N GLU A 109 22.75 8.86 14.06
CA GLU A 109 22.71 10.13 13.33
C GLU A 109 21.64 10.09 12.22
N LYS A 110 21.56 8.99 11.45
CA LYS A 110 20.56 8.87 10.38
C LYS A 110 19.15 8.63 10.90
N GLU A 111 18.98 7.92 12.01
CA GLU A 111 17.66 7.71 12.63
C GLU A 111 17.10 9.02 13.20
N LYS A 112 17.93 9.87 13.80
CA LYS A 112 17.54 11.25 14.18
C LYS A 112 17.10 12.06 12.95
N ALA A 113 17.94 12.12 11.91
CA ALA A 113 17.62 12.82 10.66
C ALA A 113 16.46 12.21 9.82
N ILE A 114 15.98 11.02 10.18
CA ILE A 114 14.75 10.41 9.65
C ILE A 114 13.56 10.79 10.53
N ALA A 115 13.70 10.74 11.86
CA ALA A 115 12.67 11.15 12.81
C ALA A 115 12.27 12.62 12.61
N ASP A 116 13.24 13.51 12.38
CA ASP A 116 12.99 14.93 12.07
C ASP A 116 12.11 15.10 10.82
N LYS A 117 12.35 14.29 9.78
CA LYS A 117 11.58 14.30 8.53
C LYS A 117 10.19 13.71 8.69
N VAL A 118 10.03 12.66 9.50
CA VAL A 118 8.71 12.12 9.86
C VAL A 118 7.92 13.17 10.63
N GLY A 119 8.53 13.81 11.63
CA GLY A 119 7.90 14.90 12.41
C GLY A 119 7.54 16.14 11.58
N GLY A 120 8.25 16.42 10.48
CA GLY A 120 7.85 17.40 9.48
C GLY A 120 6.63 16.95 8.67
N LEU A 121 6.71 15.78 8.04
CA LEU A 121 5.64 15.23 7.19
C LEU A 121 4.32 15.01 7.94
N ASP A 122 4.36 14.66 9.23
CA ASP A 122 3.15 14.49 10.03
C ASP A 122 2.53 15.82 10.48
N LYS A 123 3.31 16.91 10.59
CA LYS A 123 2.77 18.28 10.73
C LYS A 123 2.08 18.75 9.46
N GLU A 124 2.76 18.64 8.31
CA GLU A 124 2.19 18.96 6.99
C GLU A 124 0.88 18.19 6.76
N ARG A 125 0.84 16.90 7.14
CA ARG A 125 -0.35 16.05 7.07
C ARG A 125 -1.44 16.47 8.06
N ALA A 126 -1.10 16.94 9.27
CA ALA A 126 -2.06 17.43 10.24
C ALA A 126 -2.69 18.76 9.79
N GLU A 127 -1.88 19.70 9.32
CA GLU A 127 -2.32 21.00 8.77
C GLU A 127 -3.20 20.81 7.52
N ALA A 128 -2.80 19.94 6.59
CA ALA A 128 -3.60 19.61 5.41
C ALA A 128 -4.95 18.96 5.77
N ARG A 129 -5.01 18.15 6.84
CA ARG A 129 -6.26 17.57 7.37
C ARG A 129 -7.14 18.61 8.06
N ALA A 130 -6.56 19.49 8.87
CA ALA A 130 -7.30 20.57 9.52
C ALA A 130 -7.96 21.47 8.48
N LYS A 131 -7.19 21.94 7.49
CA LYS A 131 -7.69 22.77 6.38
C LYS A 131 -8.76 22.07 5.53
N ALA A 132 -8.66 20.75 5.34
CA ALA A 132 -9.69 19.98 4.65
C ALA A 132 -11.01 19.93 5.44
N LEU A 133 -10.93 19.71 6.76
CA LEU A 133 -12.10 19.69 7.66
C LEU A 133 -12.73 21.09 7.83
N GLU A 134 -11.94 22.16 7.79
CA GLU A 134 -12.44 23.54 7.77
C GLU A 134 -13.17 23.86 6.46
N ALA A 135 -12.62 23.47 5.32
CA ALA A 135 -13.27 23.62 4.02
C ALA A 135 -14.56 22.78 3.90
N GLU A 136 -14.58 21.58 4.48
CA GLU A 136 -15.77 20.72 4.53
C GLU A 136 -16.88 21.32 5.41
N LYS A 137 -16.53 21.86 6.59
CA LYS A 137 -17.44 22.62 7.45
C LYS A 137 -18.00 23.84 6.72
N GLU A 138 -17.15 24.71 6.19
CA GLU A 138 -17.58 25.90 5.45
C GLU A 138 -18.54 25.55 4.29
N PHE A 139 -18.32 24.43 3.60
CA PHE A 139 -19.20 23.98 2.53
C PHE A 139 -20.53 23.39 3.06
N SER A 140 -20.51 22.71 4.20
CA SER A 140 -21.71 22.25 4.91
C SER A 140 -22.54 23.41 5.44
N ASP A 141 -21.91 24.40 6.07
CA ASP A 141 -22.58 25.58 6.65
C ASP A 141 -23.23 26.43 5.55
N LYS A 142 -22.52 26.64 4.42
CA LYS A 142 -23.07 27.32 3.23
C LYS A 142 -24.21 26.54 2.57
N ARG A 143 -24.23 25.21 2.68
CA ARG A 143 -25.36 24.37 2.22
C ARG A 143 -26.56 24.48 3.16
N ALA A 144 -26.35 24.45 4.48
CA ALA A 144 -27.42 24.60 5.47
C ALA A 144 -28.08 26.00 5.37
N ALA A 145 -27.27 27.05 5.27
CA ALA A 145 -27.72 28.43 5.07
C ALA A 145 -28.40 28.67 3.70
N ALA A 146 -28.28 27.74 2.75
CA ALA A 146 -28.98 27.78 1.46
C ALA A 146 -30.26 26.92 1.43
N ALA A 147 -30.52 26.10 2.44
CA ALA A 147 -31.77 25.33 2.59
C ALA A 147 -32.83 26.07 3.42
N LEU A 148 -32.41 26.81 4.45
CA LEU A 148 -33.30 27.66 5.27
C LEU A 148 -34.12 28.71 4.49
N PRO A 149 -33.61 29.42 3.45
CA PRO A 149 -34.40 30.42 2.73
C PRO A 149 -35.51 29.88 1.81
N GLU A 150 -35.81 28.57 1.81
CA GLU A 150 -37.06 28.04 1.21
C GLU A 150 -38.21 27.90 2.21
N GLU A 151 -37.98 27.85 3.54
CA GLU A 151 -39.07 27.74 4.52
C GLU A 151 -39.75 29.09 4.83
N GLU A 152 -39.02 30.20 4.84
CA GLU A 152 -39.59 31.55 5.06
C GLU A 152 -40.43 32.06 3.85
N ALA A 153 -40.54 31.25 2.79
CA ALA A 153 -41.46 31.46 1.66
C ALA A 153 -42.76 30.63 1.77
N ALA A 154 -42.93 29.81 2.83
CA ALA A 154 -44.07 28.92 3.02
C ALA A 154 -45.09 29.39 4.09
N GLU A 155 -44.80 30.47 4.84
CA GLU A 155 -45.59 30.87 6.02
C GLU A 155 -46.58 32.05 5.81
N GLU A 156 -46.77 32.55 4.57
CA GLU A 156 -47.89 33.45 4.23
C GLU A 156 -48.68 33.00 2.98
N LEU A 157 -49.72 32.20 3.21
CA LEU A 157 -51.12 32.53 2.85
C LEU A 157 -52.07 31.58 3.61
N PRO A 158 -53.16 32.07 4.25
CA PRO A 158 -53.88 31.33 5.30
C PRO A 158 -54.99 30.38 4.81
N GLU A 159 -55.48 29.56 5.75
CA GLU A 159 -56.55 28.56 5.59
C GLU A 159 -57.89 29.10 5.09
N THR A 160 -58.61 28.26 4.32
CA THR A 160 -60.09 28.16 4.38
C THR A 160 -60.57 26.70 4.32
N GLU A 161 -60.75 26.10 5.50
CA GLU A 161 -61.80 25.12 5.88
C GLU A 161 -62.13 23.91 4.98
N VAL A 162 -61.48 22.79 5.28
CA VAL A 162 -62.08 21.50 5.70
C VAL A 162 -63.52 21.17 5.26
N ALA A 163 -63.67 20.11 4.44
CA ALA A 163 -64.66 19.02 4.64
C ALA A 163 -64.45 17.87 3.62
N GLY A 164 -64.21 16.64 4.09
CA GLY A 164 -64.09 15.45 3.22
C GLY A 164 -63.41 14.29 3.95
N ASP A 165 -64.21 13.44 4.60
CA ASP A 165 -63.73 12.30 5.38
C ASP A 165 -63.22 11.15 4.50
N ALA A 166 -62.33 10.31 5.04
CA ALA A 166 -61.62 9.29 4.29
C ALA A 166 -62.24 7.89 4.45
N THR A 167 -62.38 7.15 3.35
CA THR A 167 -62.49 5.68 3.38
C THR A 167 -62.04 5.08 2.05
N GLU A 168 -61.28 4.00 2.11
CA GLU A 168 -60.79 3.26 0.93
C GLU A 168 -61.91 2.41 0.30
N GLU A 169 -61.92 2.27 -1.03
CA GLU A 169 -61.81 0.95 -1.69
C GLU A 169 -61.66 1.03 -3.23
N MET A 170 -60.93 0.04 -3.77
CA MET A 170 -60.93 -0.44 -5.17
C MET A 170 -60.70 0.55 -6.33
N GLU A 171 -59.43 0.78 -6.65
CA GLU A 171 -58.99 1.10 -8.02
C GLU A 171 -58.93 -0.19 -8.86
N ALA A 172 -59.45 -0.18 -10.10
CA ALA A 172 -59.52 -1.36 -10.98
C ALA A 172 -59.63 -1.00 -12.48
N VAL A 173 -59.19 -1.92 -13.36
CA VAL A 173 -59.22 -1.84 -14.86
C VAL A 173 -58.14 -0.88 -15.42
N GLU A 174 -57.39 -1.11 -16.51
CA GLU A 174 -57.36 -2.10 -17.63
C GLU A 174 -55.88 -2.48 -17.92
N GLU A 175 -55.43 -3.55 -18.59
CA GLU A 175 -56.08 -4.69 -19.28
C GLU A 175 -55.23 -6.00 -19.06
N ALA A 176 -55.00 -6.86 -20.08
CA ALA A 176 -54.18 -8.09 -20.00
C ALA A 176 -53.30 -8.32 -21.30
N PRO A 177 -52.90 -9.54 -21.76
CA PRO A 177 -51.46 -9.82 -21.91
C PRO A 177 -50.99 -10.41 -23.26
N GLU A 178 -49.66 -10.50 -23.45
CA GLU A 178 -49.04 -11.45 -24.41
C GLU A 178 -47.74 -12.09 -23.86
N MET A 179 -47.40 -13.29 -24.36
CA MET A 179 -46.28 -14.18 -23.99
C MET A 179 -45.51 -14.61 -25.27
N PRO A 180 -44.41 -15.41 -25.24
CA PRO A 180 -43.62 -15.98 -24.13
C PRO A 180 -42.19 -15.36 -24.10
N GLU A 181 -41.08 -15.92 -23.59
CA GLU A 181 -40.64 -17.19 -22.95
C GLU A 181 -39.48 -16.83 -21.96
N GLU A 182 -38.79 -17.66 -21.18
CA GLU A 182 -38.63 -19.13 -21.01
C GLU A 182 -38.39 -19.43 -19.50
N ALA A 183 -38.60 -20.67 -19.04
CA ALA A 183 -38.30 -21.09 -17.66
C ALA A 183 -36.94 -21.82 -17.54
N PRO A 184 -36.31 -21.79 -16.36
CA PRO A 184 -36.03 -23.08 -15.72
C PRO A 184 -36.30 -23.09 -14.21
N ALA A 185 -36.83 -24.20 -13.70
CA ALA A 185 -37.13 -24.39 -12.29
C ALA A 185 -36.51 -25.67 -11.71
N ALA A 186 -35.66 -25.49 -10.68
CA ALA A 186 -35.30 -26.43 -9.62
C ALA A 186 -34.51 -27.73 -9.97
N PRO A 187 -33.84 -28.36 -8.97
CA PRO A 187 -32.90 -29.48 -9.19
C PRO A 187 -33.32 -30.81 -8.54
N GLU A 188 -32.64 -31.91 -8.89
CA GLU A 188 -32.45 -33.05 -7.97
C GLU A 188 -31.17 -33.86 -8.28
N MET A 189 -30.77 -34.77 -7.37
CA MET A 189 -29.55 -35.60 -7.47
C MET A 189 -29.85 -37.07 -7.80
N LYS A 190 -28.89 -37.79 -8.38
CA LYS A 190 -28.52 -39.20 -8.09
C LYS A 190 -27.24 -39.61 -8.86
N GLU A 191 -26.28 -40.31 -8.22
CA GLU A 191 -26.04 -41.79 -8.21
C GLU A 191 -25.83 -42.42 -9.60
N GLU A 192 -24.90 -43.37 -9.85
CA GLU A 192 -23.67 -43.80 -9.14
C GLU A 192 -22.80 -44.69 -10.09
N LYS A 193 -21.49 -44.85 -9.81
CA LYS A 193 -20.56 -45.95 -10.23
C LYS A 193 -20.54 -46.50 -11.68
N THR A 194 -19.33 -46.55 -12.27
CA THR A 194 -18.58 -47.75 -12.79
C THR A 194 -17.38 -47.26 -13.63
N SER A 195 -16.22 -47.93 -13.77
CA SER A 195 -15.59 -49.15 -13.18
C SER A 195 -14.04 -48.95 -13.26
N LYS A 196 -13.20 -49.48 -12.34
CA LYS A 196 -12.34 -50.70 -12.49
C LYS A 196 -11.43 -50.68 -13.75
N GLU A 197 -10.14 -51.05 -13.74
CA GLU A 197 -9.42 -52.09 -12.97
C GLU A 197 -7.87 -51.96 -13.09
N GLU A 198 -7.10 -52.45 -12.08
CA GLU A 198 -5.66 -52.87 -12.04
C GLU A 198 -4.56 -51.93 -12.66
N GLU A 199 -3.27 -52.02 -12.30
CA GLU A 199 -2.43 -53.01 -11.57
C GLU A 199 -1.66 -52.34 -10.40
#